data_AF-S4RYX5-F1
#
_entry.id   AF-S4RYX5-F1
#
_cell.length_a   1.000
_cell.length_b   1.000
_cell.length_c   1.000
_cell.angle_alpha   90.00
_cell.angle_beta   90.00
_cell.angle_gamma   90.00
#
_symmetry.space_group_name_H-M   'P 1'
#
loop_
_entity.id
_entity.type
_entity.pdbx_description
1 polymer ?
#
loop_
_entity_poly.entity_id
_entity_poly.type
_entity_poly.pdbx_seq_one_letter_code
_entity_poly.pdbx_strand_id
1 'polypeptide(L)'
;VTLHCQYQTVSVSPRVEWKKIKGGEKNFVYFNGQITGDLKDRAYIADVARAFNASVTIRNASRSDTATYRCEVLATQDTKAFDEIEINLVVQVKPVTPRCVVPTAVTTGRSTELLCQESEGFPISTYQWFRNGDQVPLDPKGSLKFSNSSYRLNVNTGSLTFSGVRPMDTGNYYCVASNPAGSAQCSAQHMEVNDLNVGAIVAAVIVVVLVVALSGIAIWWAHKMGYFKSKRGPSANLKIYFPSPCSRTQGFFKQSSSSCM
;
A
#
# COMPACT_ATOMS: atom_id res chain seq x y z
N VAL A 1 9.00 -22.35 -23.59
CA VAL A 1 7.95 -23.30 -23.15
C VAL A 1 7.37 -23.99 -24.37
N THR A 2 7.04 -25.27 -24.29
CA THR A 2 6.47 -26.03 -25.42
C THR A 2 5.07 -26.52 -25.05
N LEU A 3 4.11 -26.22 -25.90
CA LEU A 3 2.72 -26.65 -25.80
C LEU A 3 2.57 -27.90 -26.66
N HIS A 4 2.39 -29.04 -26.01
CA HIS A 4 2.40 -30.33 -26.68
C HIS A 4 1.08 -30.60 -27.40
N CYS A 5 1.14 -30.80 -28.71
CA CYS A 5 0.02 -31.30 -29.51
C CYS A 5 0.55 -32.37 -30.46
N GLN A 6 0.20 -33.62 -30.17
CA GLN A 6 0.58 -34.78 -30.97
C GLN A 6 -0.69 -35.50 -31.38
N TYR A 7 -0.75 -35.97 -32.61
CA TYR A 7 -1.95 -36.56 -33.19
C TYR A 7 -1.55 -37.68 -34.15
N GLN A 8 -2.38 -38.70 -34.29
CA GLN A 8 -2.18 -39.77 -35.27
C GLN A 8 -3.25 -39.63 -36.35
N THR A 9 -2.87 -39.84 -37.61
CA THR A 9 -3.79 -39.68 -38.74
C THR A 9 -3.36 -40.50 -39.94
N VAL A 10 -4.31 -40.95 -40.74
CA VAL A 10 -4.07 -41.49 -42.09
C VAL A 10 -4.22 -40.41 -43.17
N SER A 11 -4.69 -39.22 -42.79
CA SER A 11 -4.82 -38.08 -43.69
C SER A 11 -3.47 -37.60 -44.20
N VAL A 12 -3.34 -37.44 -45.53
CA VAL A 12 -2.09 -36.99 -46.18
C VAL A 12 -1.72 -35.55 -45.80
N SER A 13 -2.72 -34.70 -45.53
CA SER A 13 -2.53 -33.28 -45.23
C SER A 13 -3.54 -32.81 -44.18
N PRO A 14 -3.39 -33.22 -42.90
CA PRO A 14 -4.26 -32.77 -41.82
C PRO A 14 -4.10 -31.26 -41.64
N ARG A 15 -5.21 -30.54 -41.43
CA ARG A 15 -5.19 -29.11 -41.12
C ARG A 15 -5.04 -28.94 -39.61
N VAL A 16 -3.98 -28.27 -39.21
CA VAL A 16 -3.69 -27.93 -37.81
C VAL A 16 -3.90 -26.44 -37.60
N GLU A 17 -4.64 -26.08 -36.56
CA GLU A 17 -4.84 -24.70 -36.14
C GLU A 17 -4.53 -24.57 -34.65
N TRP A 18 -3.88 -23.47 -34.25
CA TRP A 18 -3.73 -23.10 -32.85
C TRP A 18 -4.43 -21.78 -32.56
N LYS A 19 -5.09 -21.73 -31.40
CA LYS A 19 -5.77 -20.53 -30.90
C LYS A 19 -5.31 -20.23 -29.47
N LYS A 20 -5.10 -18.96 -29.16
CA LYS A 20 -4.92 -18.43 -27.80
C LYS A 20 -6.26 -17.87 -27.34
N ILE A 21 -6.75 -18.37 -26.22
CA ILE A 21 -8.04 -18.03 -25.62
C ILE A 21 -7.77 -17.30 -24.31
N LYS A 22 -8.16 -16.02 -24.25
CA LYS A 22 -7.93 -15.17 -23.07
C LYS A 22 -9.14 -14.26 -22.85
N GLY A 23 -9.78 -14.37 -21.69
CA GLY A 23 -10.98 -13.57 -21.38
C GLY A 23 -12.16 -13.83 -22.32
N GLY A 24 -12.23 -15.01 -22.95
CA GLY A 24 -13.26 -15.35 -23.95
C GLY A 24 -12.89 -14.98 -25.39
N GLU A 25 -11.91 -14.10 -25.60
CA GLU A 25 -11.40 -13.77 -26.94
C GLU A 25 -10.53 -14.91 -27.48
N LYS A 26 -10.69 -15.23 -28.77
CA LYS A 26 -9.94 -16.27 -29.47
C LYS A 26 -9.11 -15.64 -30.57
N ASN A 27 -7.79 -15.75 -30.46
CA ASN A 27 -6.85 -15.25 -31.46
C ASN A 27 -6.05 -16.41 -32.06
N PHE A 28 -5.89 -16.42 -33.38
CA PHE A 28 -5.04 -17.43 -34.03
C PHE A 28 -3.58 -17.24 -33.62
N VAL A 29 -2.95 -18.36 -33.27
CA VAL A 29 -1.52 -18.50 -33.01
C VAL A 29 -0.84 -19.19 -34.18
N TYR A 30 -1.50 -20.18 -34.78
CA TYR A 30 -1.03 -20.87 -35.98
C TYR A 30 -2.23 -21.11 -36.91
N PHE A 31 -2.13 -20.60 -38.13
CA PHE A 31 -3.18 -20.70 -39.14
C PHE A 31 -2.56 -20.69 -40.53
N ASN A 32 -3.09 -21.50 -41.46
CA ASN A 32 -2.59 -21.61 -42.84
C ASN A 32 -1.06 -21.80 -42.95
N GLY A 33 -0.48 -22.64 -42.10
CA GLY A 33 0.95 -22.95 -42.15
C GLY A 33 1.86 -21.89 -41.51
N GLN A 34 1.31 -20.84 -40.91
CA GLN A 34 2.09 -19.72 -40.38
C GLN A 34 1.73 -19.39 -38.92
N ILE A 35 2.74 -19.01 -38.14
CA ILE A 35 2.53 -18.42 -36.82
C ILE A 35 2.01 -16.99 -36.99
N THR A 36 0.97 -16.63 -36.23
CA THR A 36 0.24 -15.36 -36.35
C THR A 36 0.09 -14.69 -34.98
N GLY A 37 -0.51 -13.49 -34.96
CA GLY A 37 -0.80 -12.76 -33.73
C GLY A 37 0.43 -12.26 -32.97
N ASP A 38 0.32 -12.18 -31.65
CA ASP A 38 1.35 -11.71 -30.71
C ASP A 38 2.53 -12.68 -30.53
N LEU A 39 2.46 -13.86 -31.17
CA LEU A 39 3.46 -14.92 -31.10
C LEU A 39 4.31 -15.07 -32.37
N LYS A 40 4.00 -14.34 -33.45
CA LYS A 40 4.64 -14.45 -34.77
C LYS A 40 6.18 -14.53 -34.74
N ASP A 41 6.84 -13.69 -33.95
CA ASP A 41 8.30 -13.56 -33.97
C ASP A 41 9.02 -14.42 -32.92
N ARG A 42 8.26 -15.14 -32.09
CA ARG A 42 8.81 -15.83 -30.91
C ARG A 42 8.23 -17.22 -30.68
N ALA A 43 7.26 -17.65 -31.46
CA ALA A 43 6.80 -19.02 -31.48
C ALA A 43 7.17 -19.71 -32.79
N TYR A 44 7.41 -21.02 -32.73
CA TYR A 44 7.67 -21.85 -33.89
C TYR A 44 7.19 -23.29 -33.65
N ILE A 45 6.93 -24.01 -34.74
CA ILE A 45 6.67 -25.45 -34.73
C ILE A 45 7.88 -26.10 -35.39
N ALA A 46 8.55 -26.99 -34.67
CA ALA A 46 9.85 -27.51 -35.08
C ALA A 46 9.78 -28.48 -36.27
N ASP A 47 8.69 -29.24 -36.42
CA ASP A 47 8.55 -30.25 -37.48
C ASP A 47 7.10 -30.34 -37.99
N VAL A 48 6.73 -29.40 -38.87
CA VAL A 48 5.39 -29.35 -39.50
C VAL A 48 5.24 -30.40 -40.61
N ALA A 49 6.34 -30.87 -41.18
CA ALA A 49 6.33 -31.56 -42.48
C ALA A 49 6.36 -33.09 -42.38
N ARG A 50 6.77 -33.69 -41.25
CA ARG A 50 6.90 -35.15 -41.14
C ARG A 50 6.51 -35.76 -39.79
N ALA A 51 6.23 -34.96 -38.78
CA ALA A 51 5.88 -35.48 -37.48
C ALA A 51 4.37 -35.33 -37.25
N PHE A 52 3.78 -36.38 -36.71
CA PHE A 52 2.52 -36.45 -35.95
C PHE A 52 2.51 -35.49 -34.74
N ASN A 53 3.02 -34.28 -34.91
CA ASN A 53 3.47 -33.35 -33.90
C ASN A 53 3.27 -31.90 -34.37
N ALA A 54 2.22 -31.29 -33.85
CA ALA A 54 1.87 -29.89 -34.01
C ALA A 54 2.32 -29.03 -32.82
N SER A 55 3.28 -29.48 -32.01
CA SER A 55 3.64 -28.78 -30.78
C SER A 55 4.25 -27.40 -31.05
N VAL A 56 3.69 -26.36 -30.42
CA VAL A 56 4.17 -24.99 -30.54
C VAL A 56 5.16 -24.69 -29.43
N THR A 57 6.35 -24.21 -29.78
CA THR A 57 7.35 -23.74 -28.82
C THR A 57 7.39 -22.22 -28.79
N ILE A 58 7.15 -21.63 -27.63
CA ILE A 58 7.21 -20.18 -27.37
C ILE A 58 8.54 -19.86 -26.69
N ARG A 59 9.33 -18.97 -27.31
CA ARG A 59 10.56 -18.37 -26.78
C ARG A 59 10.22 -17.09 -26.00
N ASN A 60 11.05 -16.80 -24.99
CA ASN A 60 10.92 -15.61 -24.15
C ASN A 60 9.47 -15.40 -23.67
N ALA A 61 8.91 -16.44 -23.04
CA ALA A 61 7.55 -16.41 -22.52
C ALA A 61 7.42 -15.34 -21.44
N SER A 62 6.31 -14.62 -21.45
CA SER A 62 6.03 -13.52 -20.53
C SER A 62 4.66 -13.67 -19.88
N ARG A 63 4.35 -12.84 -18.89
CA ARG A 63 3.08 -12.86 -18.13
C ARG A 63 1.85 -12.75 -19.07
N SER A 64 1.99 -12.08 -20.23
CA SER A 64 0.90 -11.93 -21.20
C SER A 64 0.56 -13.23 -21.93
N ASP A 65 1.43 -14.24 -21.87
CA ASP A 65 1.25 -15.55 -22.50
C ASP A 65 0.40 -16.50 -21.70
N THR A 66 0.16 -16.18 -20.42
CA THR A 66 -0.81 -16.89 -19.60
C THR A 66 -2.20 -16.82 -20.23
N ALA A 67 -2.66 -17.98 -20.70
CA ALA A 67 -3.90 -18.17 -21.45
C ALA A 67 -4.19 -19.68 -21.62
N THR A 68 -5.41 -19.99 -22.06
CA THR A 68 -5.74 -21.32 -22.56
C THR A 68 -5.39 -21.38 -24.04
N TYR A 69 -4.56 -22.34 -24.44
CA TYR A 69 -4.20 -22.58 -25.84
C TYR A 69 -4.94 -23.81 -26.32
N ARG A 70 -5.50 -23.72 -27.52
CA ARG A 70 -6.24 -24.82 -28.13
C ARG A 70 -5.59 -25.24 -29.42
N CYS A 71 -5.29 -26.52 -29.53
CA CYS A 71 -4.84 -27.16 -30.76
C CYS A 71 -6.02 -27.90 -31.37
N GLU A 72 -6.31 -27.61 -32.63
CA GLU A 72 -7.40 -28.21 -33.40
C GLU A 72 -6.79 -28.93 -34.61
N VAL A 73 -7.14 -30.21 -34.79
CA VAL A 73 -6.65 -31.04 -35.90
C VAL A 73 -7.84 -31.54 -36.70
N LEU A 74 -7.85 -31.21 -38.00
CA LEU A 74 -8.85 -31.68 -38.95
C LEU A 74 -8.18 -32.62 -39.97
N ALA A 75 -8.55 -33.90 -39.92
CA ALA A 75 -8.03 -34.98 -40.75
C ALA A 75 -9.18 -35.70 -41.47
N THR A 76 -9.55 -35.23 -42.66
CA THR A 76 -10.78 -35.66 -43.36
C THR A 76 -10.84 -37.13 -43.79
N GLN A 77 -9.70 -37.84 -43.76
CA GLN A 77 -9.62 -39.26 -44.11
C GLN A 77 -9.70 -40.18 -42.88
N ASP A 78 -9.69 -39.62 -41.67
CA ASP A 78 -9.79 -40.39 -40.44
C ASP A 78 -11.25 -40.66 -40.08
N THR A 79 -11.49 -41.75 -39.34
CA THR A 79 -12.82 -42.05 -38.79
C THR A 79 -13.35 -40.91 -37.92
N LYS A 80 -12.46 -40.28 -37.14
CA LYS A 80 -12.73 -39.05 -36.39
C LYS A 80 -12.05 -37.90 -37.12
N ALA A 81 -12.80 -37.23 -37.98
CA ALA A 81 -12.25 -36.19 -38.84
C ALA A 81 -11.75 -34.95 -38.09
N PHE A 82 -12.20 -34.70 -36.85
CA PHE A 82 -11.85 -33.53 -36.07
C PHE A 82 -11.57 -33.91 -34.61
N ASP A 83 -10.45 -33.43 -34.07
CA ASP A 83 -10.13 -33.54 -32.65
C ASP A 83 -9.48 -32.25 -32.12
N GLU A 84 -9.60 -32.00 -30.82
CA GLU A 84 -9.01 -30.84 -30.17
C GLU A 84 -8.48 -31.13 -28.76
N ILE A 85 -7.48 -30.35 -28.35
CA ILE A 85 -6.98 -30.32 -26.98
C ILE A 85 -6.85 -28.89 -26.48
N GLU A 86 -7.14 -28.66 -25.20
CA GLU A 86 -6.95 -27.39 -24.52
C GLU A 86 -5.83 -27.50 -23.47
N ILE A 87 -4.91 -26.53 -23.49
CA ILE A 87 -3.73 -26.47 -22.64
C ILE A 87 -3.74 -25.15 -21.89
N ASN A 88 -3.81 -25.23 -20.56
CA ASN A 88 -3.74 -24.04 -19.70
C ASN A 88 -2.28 -23.69 -19.39
N LEU A 89 -1.75 -22.67 -20.06
CA LEU A 89 -0.42 -22.14 -19.78
C LEU A 89 -0.50 -21.06 -18.72
N VAL A 90 0.26 -21.21 -17.64
CA VAL A 90 0.48 -20.18 -16.63
C VAL A 90 1.97 -19.88 -16.58
N VAL A 91 2.37 -18.70 -17.07
CA VAL A 91 3.76 -18.23 -16.96
C VAL A 91 3.95 -17.65 -15.57
N GLN A 92 4.89 -18.19 -14.82
CA GLN A 92 5.15 -17.74 -13.45
C GLN A 92 6.43 -16.89 -13.39
N VAL A 93 6.40 -15.84 -12.56
CA VAL A 93 7.51 -14.91 -12.32
C VAL A 93 7.75 -14.87 -10.83
N LYS A 94 8.96 -15.19 -10.40
CA LYS A 94 9.33 -15.17 -8.98
C LYS A 94 9.20 -13.73 -8.43
N PRO A 95 8.75 -13.53 -7.18
CA PRO A 95 8.68 -12.21 -6.56
C PRO A 95 10.05 -11.57 -6.48
N VAL A 96 10.13 -10.25 -6.65
CA VAL A 96 11.34 -9.48 -6.31
C VAL A 96 11.36 -9.16 -4.81
N THR A 97 12.51 -8.69 -4.30
CA THR A 97 12.62 -8.23 -2.91
C THR A 97 11.53 -7.21 -2.60
N PRO A 98 10.58 -7.49 -1.67
CA PRO A 98 9.50 -6.58 -1.37
C PRO A 98 10.02 -5.31 -0.69
N ARG A 99 9.28 -4.21 -0.87
CA ARG A 99 9.49 -2.99 -0.10
C ARG A 99 8.71 -3.07 1.21
N CYS A 100 9.44 -3.12 2.32
CA CYS A 100 8.88 -3.10 3.67
C CYS A 100 8.93 -1.70 4.28
N VAL A 101 7.86 -1.31 4.97
CA VAL A 101 7.78 -0.08 5.75
C VAL A 101 7.39 -0.46 7.17
N VAL A 102 8.33 -0.29 8.10
CA VAL A 102 8.14 -0.52 9.53
C VAL A 102 8.48 0.77 10.27
N PRO A 103 7.57 1.33 11.08
CA PRO A 103 7.87 2.50 11.89
C PRO A 103 8.99 2.20 12.88
N THR A 104 9.95 3.12 13.01
CA THR A 104 11.09 2.94 13.91
C THR A 104 10.68 2.98 15.38
N ALA A 105 9.68 3.79 15.73
CA ALA A 105 9.15 3.90 17.08
C ALA A 105 7.65 4.21 17.08
N VAL A 106 6.91 3.62 18.02
CA VAL A 106 5.47 3.83 18.21
C VAL A 106 5.15 3.91 19.70
N THR A 107 4.26 4.80 20.11
CA THR A 107 3.83 4.90 21.51
C THR A 107 2.81 3.82 21.87
N THR A 108 2.93 3.20 23.03
CA THR A 108 1.99 2.21 23.57
C THR A 108 0.53 2.68 23.46
N GLY A 109 -0.33 1.78 22.99
CA GLY A 109 -1.76 2.02 22.78
C GLY A 109 -2.11 2.76 21.48
N ARG A 110 -1.12 3.22 20.69
CA ARG A 110 -1.38 3.80 19.37
C ARG A 110 -1.57 2.71 18.32
N SER A 111 -2.45 3.00 17.36
CA SER A 111 -2.60 2.20 16.15
C SER A 111 -1.42 2.44 15.21
N THR A 112 -0.93 1.38 14.58
CA THR A 112 0.16 1.47 13.60
C THR A 112 0.00 0.40 12.51
N GLU A 113 0.58 0.65 11.34
CA GLU A 113 0.55 -0.26 10.20
C GLU A 113 1.96 -0.51 9.69
N LEU A 114 2.27 -1.79 9.47
CA LEU A 114 3.46 -2.23 8.75
C LEU A 114 3.02 -2.67 7.35
N LEU A 115 3.77 -2.24 6.33
CA LEU A 115 3.43 -2.50 4.92
C LEU A 115 4.52 -3.31 4.24
N CYS A 116 4.10 -4.25 3.40
CA CYS A 116 4.98 -5.08 2.57
C CYS A 116 4.41 -5.13 1.15
N GLN A 117 5.17 -4.64 0.18
CA GLN A 117 4.69 -4.48 -1.19
C GLN A 117 5.66 -5.05 -2.22
N GLU A 118 5.14 -5.83 -3.17
CA GLU A 118 5.84 -6.46 -4.28
C GLU A 118 4.97 -6.41 -5.54
N SER A 119 5.54 -6.06 -6.71
CA SER A 119 4.78 -5.75 -7.93
C SER A 119 5.09 -6.63 -9.15
N GLU A 120 6.19 -7.37 -9.14
CA GLU A 120 6.71 -8.09 -10.30
C GLU A 120 6.25 -9.56 -10.34
N GLY A 121 6.04 -10.17 -9.17
CA GLY A 121 5.66 -11.55 -9.01
C GLY A 121 4.36 -11.90 -9.74
N PHE A 122 4.35 -13.05 -10.43
CA PHE A 122 3.16 -13.60 -11.08
C PHE A 122 3.03 -15.10 -10.88
N PRO A 123 1.87 -15.63 -10.48
CA PRO A 123 0.69 -14.92 -9.96
C PRO A 123 1.01 -13.95 -8.81
N ILE A 124 0.07 -13.05 -8.50
CA ILE A 124 0.23 -12.04 -7.44
C ILE A 124 0.67 -12.72 -6.15
N SER A 125 1.70 -12.16 -5.53
CA SER A 125 2.32 -12.69 -4.32
C SER A 125 1.40 -12.58 -3.11
N THR A 126 1.48 -13.56 -2.21
CA THR A 126 0.97 -13.46 -0.85
C THR A 126 2.10 -13.10 0.10
N TYR A 127 1.75 -12.54 1.25
CA TYR A 127 2.68 -11.92 2.18
C TYR A 127 2.60 -12.54 3.55
N GLN A 128 3.77 -12.82 4.12
CA GLN A 128 3.91 -13.37 5.46
C GLN A 128 4.92 -12.55 6.25
N TRP A 129 4.47 -11.98 7.37
CA TRP A 129 5.34 -11.25 8.29
C TRP A 129 6.03 -12.18 9.29
N PHE A 130 7.21 -11.76 9.72
CA PHE A 130 8.01 -12.40 10.75
C PHE A 130 8.47 -11.34 11.75
N ARG A 131 8.51 -11.72 13.03
CA ARG A 131 9.01 -10.90 14.14
C ARG A 131 10.06 -11.68 14.90
N ASN A 132 11.28 -11.16 14.97
CA ASN A 132 12.42 -11.81 15.63
C ASN A 132 12.67 -13.26 15.15
N GLY A 133 12.39 -13.52 13.86
CA GLY A 133 12.52 -14.84 13.25
C GLY A 133 11.27 -15.73 13.35
N ASP A 134 10.32 -15.42 14.22
CA ASP A 134 9.07 -16.16 14.34
C ASP A 134 8.03 -15.67 13.32
N GLN A 135 7.36 -16.61 12.65
CA GLN A 135 6.24 -16.29 11.75
C GLN A 135 5.08 -15.67 12.54
N VAL A 136 4.60 -14.50 12.07
CA VAL A 136 3.42 -13.84 12.63
C VAL A 136 2.16 -14.58 12.15
N PRO A 137 1.43 -15.30 13.00
CA PRO A 137 0.28 -16.08 12.57
C PRO A 137 -0.88 -15.18 12.12
N LEU A 138 -1.73 -15.69 11.23
CA LEU A 138 -2.96 -15.02 10.78
C LEU A 138 -3.87 -14.61 11.96
N ASP A 139 -4.07 -15.53 12.90
CA ASP A 139 -4.79 -15.28 14.15
C ASP A 139 -3.81 -15.20 15.33
N PRO A 140 -3.64 -14.03 15.98
CA PRO A 140 -2.80 -13.91 17.17
C PRO A 140 -3.27 -14.82 18.30
N LYS A 141 -4.58 -15.03 18.48
CA LYS A 141 -5.13 -15.78 19.62
C LYS A 141 -4.76 -17.26 19.60
N GLY A 142 -4.51 -17.81 18.41
CA GLY A 142 -4.06 -19.19 18.22
C GLY A 142 -2.60 -19.44 18.60
N SER A 143 -1.83 -18.42 18.97
CA SER A 143 -0.41 -18.56 19.28
C SER A 143 -0.05 -18.02 20.66
N LEU A 144 0.65 -18.83 21.47
CA LEU A 144 1.11 -18.43 22.79
C LEU A 144 2.03 -17.21 22.77
N LYS A 145 2.84 -17.04 21.70
CA LYS A 145 3.77 -15.90 21.56
C LYS A 145 3.09 -14.60 21.12
N PHE A 146 1.91 -14.70 20.51
CA PHE A 146 1.24 -13.56 19.86
C PHE A 146 -0.17 -13.29 20.43
N SER A 147 -0.68 -14.13 21.34
CA SER A 147 -2.03 -14.05 21.91
C SER A 147 -2.37 -12.71 22.54
N ASN A 148 -1.35 -12.03 23.09
CA ASN A 148 -1.48 -10.72 23.70
C ASN A 148 -1.27 -9.56 22.72
N SER A 149 -1.06 -9.82 21.43
CA SER A 149 -0.93 -8.77 20.43
C SER A 149 -2.28 -8.44 19.80
N SER A 150 -2.44 -7.18 19.38
CA SER A 150 -3.70 -6.62 18.91
C SER A 150 -3.77 -6.49 17.38
N TYR A 151 -2.90 -7.23 16.67
CA TYR A 151 -2.72 -7.07 15.24
C TYR A 151 -3.76 -7.80 14.40
N ARG A 152 -3.85 -7.38 13.13
CA ARG A 152 -4.53 -8.08 12.03
C ARG A 152 -3.58 -8.16 10.84
N LEU A 153 -3.42 -9.35 10.28
CA LEU A 153 -2.60 -9.61 9.11
C LEU A 153 -3.50 -9.80 7.88
N ASN A 154 -3.25 -9.03 6.82
CA ASN A 154 -3.82 -9.27 5.50
C ASN A 154 -2.76 -9.85 4.57
N VAL A 155 -2.84 -11.15 4.31
CA VAL A 155 -1.88 -11.89 3.47
C VAL A 155 -1.92 -11.49 2.00
N ASN A 156 -2.98 -10.83 1.52
CA ASN A 156 -3.11 -10.43 0.12
C ASN A 156 -2.54 -9.03 -0.12
N THR A 157 -2.60 -8.14 0.87
CA THR A 157 -2.09 -6.77 0.76
C THR A 157 -0.74 -6.57 1.45
N GLY A 158 -0.31 -7.53 2.28
CA GLY A 158 0.91 -7.42 3.07
C GLY A 158 0.81 -6.43 4.23
N SER A 159 -0.39 -5.98 4.57
CA SER A 159 -0.63 -5.09 5.71
C SER A 159 -0.69 -5.87 7.02
N LEU A 160 0.10 -5.43 8.00
CA LEU A 160 0.04 -5.87 9.38
C LEU A 160 -0.32 -4.67 10.26
N THR A 161 -1.58 -4.58 10.67
CA THR A 161 -2.12 -3.44 11.41
C THR A 161 -2.31 -3.80 12.88
N PHE A 162 -1.73 -3.00 13.79
CA PHE A 162 -1.97 -3.09 15.23
C PHE A 162 -3.02 -2.07 15.63
N SER A 163 -4.08 -2.48 16.34
CA SER A 163 -5.08 -1.54 16.86
C SER A 163 -4.57 -0.72 18.04
N GLY A 164 -3.65 -1.29 18.81
CA GLY A 164 -2.91 -0.63 19.88
C GLY A 164 -1.65 -1.42 20.19
N VAL A 165 -0.49 -0.87 19.87
CA VAL A 165 0.80 -1.55 20.13
C VAL A 165 1.07 -1.68 21.63
N ARG A 166 1.73 -2.76 22.01
CA ARG A 166 2.18 -3.02 23.39
C ARG A 166 3.71 -3.15 23.41
N PRO A 167 4.38 -2.98 24.56
CA PRO A 167 5.83 -3.15 24.66
C PRO A 167 6.35 -4.51 24.14
N MET A 168 5.54 -5.56 24.28
CA MET A 168 5.84 -6.90 23.75
C MET A 168 5.82 -6.99 22.21
N ASP A 169 5.32 -5.96 21.53
CA ASP A 169 5.34 -5.85 20.08
C ASP A 169 6.65 -5.26 19.54
N THR A 170 7.57 -4.81 20.41
CA THR A 170 8.93 -4.43 20.00
C THR A 170 9.66 -5.60 19.33
N GLY A 171 10.35 -5.33 18.22
CA GLY A 171 11.18 -6.35 17.58
C GLY A 171 11.63 -6.01 16.17
N ASN A 172 12.38 -6.95 15.58
CA ASN A 172 12.84 -6.91 14.20
C ASN A 172 11.82 -7.58 13.29
N TYR A 173 11.19 -6.78 12.44
CA TYR A 173 10.17 -7.21 11.50
C TYR A 173 10.73 -7.35 10.10
N TYR A 174 10.39 -8.44 9.43
CA TYR A 174 10.60 -8.60 7.99
C TYR A 174 9.42 -9.34 7.37
N CYS A 175 9.24 -9.19 6.08
CA CYS A 175 8.17 -9.81 5.33
C CYS A 175 8.74 -10.63 4.18
N VAL A 176 8.08 -11.76 3.92
CA VAL A 176 8.32 -12.64 2.79
C VAL A 176 7.13 -12.51 1.83
N ALA A 177 7.42 -12.13 0.58
CA ALA A 177 6.47 -12.22 -0.53
C ALA A 177 6.68 -13.57 -1.25
N SER A 178 5.61 -14.31 -1.49
CA SER A 178 5.68 -15.66 -2.06
C SER A 178 4.61 -15.90 -3.11
N ASN A 179 4.97 -16.62 -4.16
CA ASN A 179 4.05 -17.18 -5.15
C ASN A 179 4.55 -18.57 -5.62
N PRO A 180 3.84 -19.26 -6.53
CA PRO A 180 4.27 -20.58 -7.01
C PRO A 180 5.67 -20.64 -7.66
N ALA A 181 6.20 -19.53 -8.19
CA ALA A 181 7.55 -19.48 -8.74
C ALA A 181 8.64 -19.31 -7.68
N GLY A 182 8.28 -18.99 -6.43
CA GLY A 182 9.19 -18.88 -5.30
C GLY A 182 8.90 -17.69 -4.42
N SER A 183 9.91 -17.28 -3.64
CA SER A 183 9.77 -16.23 -2.65
C SER A 183 10.96 -15.28 -2.60
N ALA A 184 10.72 -14.08 -2.08
CA ALA A 184 11.73 -13.07 -1.76
C ALA A 184 11.35 -12.35 -0.47
N GLN A 185 12.35 -11.82 0.23
CA GLN A 185 12.15 -11.17 1.53
C GLN A 185 12.86 -9.82 1.60
N CYS A 186 12.31 -8.90 2.37
CA CYS A 186 12.96 -7.63 2.68
C CYS A 186 13.94 -7.77 3.85
N SER A 187 14.85 -6.80 3.97
CA SER A 187 15.71 -6.67 5.15
C SER A 187 14.88 -6.39 6.41
N ALA A 188 15.32 -6.94 7.53
CA ALA A 188 14.66 -6.71 8.81
C ALA A 188 14.77 -5.25 9.25
N GLN A 189 13.66 -4.71 9.77
CA GLN A 189 13.53 -3.34 10.27
C GLN A 189 13.06 -3.39 11.72
N HIS A 190 13.68 -2.60 12.59
CA HIS A 190 13.37 -2.59 14.01
C HIS A 190 12.22 -1.62 14.31
N MET A 191 11.22 -2.10 15.06
CA MET A 191 10.17 -1.27 15.65
C MET A 191 10.31 -1.27 17.17
N GLU A 192 10.46 -0.08 17.74
CA GLU A 192 10.49 0.14 19.18
C GLU A 192 9.11 0.62 19.68
N VAL A 193 8.59 0.03 20.76
CA VAL A 193 7.34 0.48 21.39
C VAL A 193 7.64 1.18 22.71
N ASN A 194 7.39 2.49 22.76
CA ASN A 194 7.67 3.35 23.90
C ASN A 194 6.43 3.56 24.78
N ASP A 195 6.57 3.37 26.09
CA ASP A 195 5.50 3.69 27.03
C ASP A 195 5.34 5.20 27.27
N LEU A 196 4.10 5.63 27.50
CA LEU A 196 3.82 6.97 28.01
C LEU A 196 4.22 7.03 29.48
N ASN A 197 5.08 7.99 29.84
CA ASN A 197 5.51 8.16 31.21
C ASN A 197 4.41 8.87 32.04
N VAL A 198 3.33 8.14 32.35
CA VAL A 198 2.15 8.65 33.04
C VAL A 198 2.52 9.34 34.36
N GLY A 199 3.50 8.80 35.09
CA GLY A 199 3.99 9.40 36.32
C GLY A 199 4.55 10.81 36.12
N ALA A 200 5.32 11.05 35.06
CA ALA A 200 5.82 12.38 34.73
C ALA A 200 4.71 13.33 34.29
N ILE A 201 3.72 12.83 33.53
CA ILE A 201 2.56 13.62 33.12
C ILE A 201 1.75 14.06 34.35
N VAL A 202 1.45 13.12 35.25
CA VAL A 202 0.71 13.39 36.49
C VAL A 202 1.49 14.35 37.40
N ALA A 203 2.79 14.14 37.58
CA ALA A 203 3.64 15.05 38.36
C ALA A 203 3.65 16.47 37.79
N ALA A 204 3.78 16.61 36.47
CA ALA A 204 3.73 17.91 35.80
C ALA A 204 2.37 18.60 35.99
N VAL A 205 1.26 17.85 35.87
CA VAL A 205 -0.08 18.37 36.10
C VAL A 205 -0.26 18.82 37.56
N ILE A 206 0.22 18.05 38.54
CA ILE A 206 0.17 18.42 39.96
C ILE A 206 0.94 19.71 40.21
N VAL A 207 2.15 19.84 39.65
CA VAL A 207 2.96 21.06 39.78
C VAL A 207 2.22 22.27 39.22
N VAL A 208 1.62 22.15 38.03
CA VAL A 208 0.84 23.23 37.42
C VAL A 208 -0.37 23.61 38.28
N VAL A 209 -1.10 22.63 38.81
CA VAL A 209 -2.27 22.87 39.68
C VAL A 209 -1.85 23.58 40.97
N LEU A 210 -0.73 23.19 41.59
CA LEU A 210 -0.20 23.86 42.78
C LEU A 210 0.18 25.32 42.50
N VAL A 211 0.83 25.59 41.37
CA VAL A 211 1.18 26.97 40.96
C VAL A 211 -0.06 27.82 40.74
N VAL A 212 -1.09 27.28 40.09
CA VAL A 212 -2.37 27.98 39.88
C VAL A 212 -3.10 28.23 41.21
N ALA A 213 -3.13 27.24 42.10
CA ALA A 213 -3.74 27.41 43.42
C ALA A 213 -3.01 28.47 44.25
N LEU A 214 -1.68 28.45 44.28
CA LEU A 214 -0.86 29.43 45.01
C LEU A 214 -1.03 30.84 44.46
N SER A 215 -1.05 31.01 43.14
CA SER A 215 -1.32 32.31 42.52
C SER A 215 -2.74 32.81 42.79
N GLY A 216 -3.74 31.93 42.74
CA GLY A 216 -5.12 32.25 43.12
C GLY A 216 -5.25 32.68 44.59
N ILE A 217 -4.58 31.97 45.52
CA ILE A 217 -4.53 32.34 46.94
C ILE A 217 -3.83 33.69 47.13
N ALA A 218 -2.71 33.92 46.42
CA ALA A 218 -2.00 35.19 46.50
C ALA A 218 -2.87 36.36 46.01
N ILE A 219 -3.59 36.18 44.90
CA ILE A 219 -4.54 37.18 44.38
C ILE A 219 -5.66 37.42 45.39
N TRP A 220 -6.28 36.36 45.93
CA TRP A 220 -7.33 36.48 46.94
C TRP A 220 -6.84 37.20 48.20
N TRP A 221 -5.63 36.89 48.65
CA TRP A 221 -5.03 37.51 49.82
C TRP A 221 -4.68 38.99 49.57
N ALA A 222 -4.20 39.32 48.37
CA ALA A 222 -3.98 40.71 47.95
C ALA A 222 -5.29 41.53 47.89
N HIS A 223 -6.38 40.91 47.43
CA HIS A 223 -7.72 41.52 47.50
C HIS A 223 -8.19 41.72 48.94
N LYS A 224 -8.03 40.72 49.82
CA LYS A 224 -8.45 40.78 51.22
C LYS A 224 -7.66 41.80 52.05
N MET A 225 -6.34 41.90 51.83
CA MET A 225 -5.44 42.82 52.53
C MET A 225 -5.49 44.25 51.97
N GLY A 226 -6.32 44.54 50.96
CA GLY A 226 -6.56 45.90 50.46
C GLY A 226 -5.45 46.48 49.58
N TYR A 227 -4.56 45.64 49.02
CA TYR A 227 -3.48 46.10 48.12
C TYR A 227 -4.03 46.68 46.81
N PHE A 228 -5.20 46.24 46.35
CA PHE A 228 -5.90 46.80 45.20
C PHE A 228 -6.86 47.94 45.59
N LYS A 229 -6.39 48.97 46.33
CA LYS A 229 -7.07 50.28 46.34
C LYS A 229 -6.65 51.05 45.10
N SER A 230 -7.54 51.10 44.10
CA SER A 230 -7.39 52.00 42.96
C SER A 230 -7.21 53.45 43.44
N LYS A 231 -6.06 54.07 43.17
CA LYS A 231 -5.91 55.52 43.25
C LYS A 231 -6.67 56.13 42.06
N ARG A 232 -7.88 56.65 42.28
CA ARG A 232 -8.39 57.74 41.44
C ARG A 232 -7.52 58.97 41.72
N GLY A 233 -6.65 59.32 40.77
CA GLY A 233 -6.00 60.62 40.76
C GLY A 233 -7.03 61.76 40.62
N PRO A 234 -6.70 62.99 41.06
CA PRO A 234 -7.65 64.11 41.05
C PRO A 234 -8.08 64.46 39.63
N SER A 235 -9.36 64.82 39.47
CA SER A 235 -9.89 65.46 38.26
C SER A 235 -9.00 66.65 37.89
N ALA A 236 -8.25 66.52 36.79
CA ALA A 236 -7.78 67.68 36.06
C ALA A 236 -9.03 68.39 35.52
N ASN A 237 -9.20 69.65 35.91
CA ASN A 237 -10.23 70.54 35.36
C ASN A 237 -10.00 70.67 33.85
N LEU A 238 -10.81 69.96 33.05
CA LEU A 238 -10.94 70.28 31.64
C LEU A 238 -11.80 71.54 31.54
N LYS A 239 -11.16 72.72 31.42
CA LYS A 239 -11.84 73.95 31.00
C LYS A 239 -12.33 73.74 29.57
N ILE A 240 -13.64 73.54 29.42
CA ILE A 240 -14.32 73.59 28.13
C ILE A 240 -14.32 75.06 27.69
N TYR A 241 -13.42 75.41 26.79
CA TYR A 241 -13.50 76.67 26.03
C TYR A 241 -14.45 76.41 24.86
N PHE A 242 -15.60 77.07 24.85
CA PHE A 242 -16.52 77.04 23.72
C PHE A 242 -16.01 78.00 22.64
N PRO A 243 -15.75 77.55 21.40
CA PRO A 243 -15.70 78.46 20.26
C PRO A 243 -17.13 78.70 19.76
N SER A 244 -17.51 79.97 19.68
CA SER A 244 -18.70 80.46 18.99
C SER A 244 -18.73 79.97 17.52
N PRO A 245 -19.91 79.80 16.91
CA PRO A 245 -20.02 79.14 15.60
C PRO A 245 -19.54 80.08 14.49
N CYS A 246 -18.65 79.57 13.63
CA CYS A 246 -18.34 80.22 12.36
C CYS A 246 -18.97 79.45 11.20
N SER A 247 -19.55 80.22 10.30
CA SER A 247 -20.42 79.87 9.20
C SER A 247 -19.78 79.01 8.11
N ARG A 248 -20.64 78.20 7.49
CA ARG A 248 -20.51 77.49 6.20
C ARG A 248 -19.77 78.30 5.14
N THR A 249 -18.72 77.73 4.54
CA THR A 249 -18.46 77.81 3.09
C THR A 249 -17.52 76.71 2.59
N GLN A 250 -17.62 76.47 1.27
CA GLN A 250 -17.25 75.31 0.47
C GLN A 250 -15.75 75.01 0.30
N GLY A 251 -15.46 73.81 -0.21
CA GLY A 251 -14.26 73.52 -1.01
C GLY A 251 -13.37 72.43 -0.41
N PHE A 252 -13.38 71.22 -0.96
CA PHE A 252 -12.45 70.74 -1.99
C PHE A 252 -11.02 70.39 -1.48
N PHE A 253 -10.70 69.11 -1.67
CA PHE A 253 -9.42 68.53 -2.11
C PHE A 253 -8.29 68.21 -1.12
N LYS A 254 -7.96 66.90 -1.15
CA LYS A 254 -6.63 66.23 -1.15
C LYS A 254 -5.68 66.47 0.03
N GLN A 255 -4.73 65.61 0.39
CA GLN A 255 -4.25 64.23 0.15
C GLN A 255 -2.79 64.28 0.67
N SER A 256 -2.22 63.11 1.00
CA SER A 256 -0.79 62.87 1.31
C SER A 256 -0.46 62.94 2.81
N SER A 257 -0.17 61.81 3.48
CA SER A 257 1.08 61.01 3.45
C SER A 257 2.25 61.85 3.98
N SER A 258 3.04 61.40 4.95
CA SER A 258 3.92 60.22 4.89
C SER A 258 4.65 60.03 6.22
N SER A 259 5.13 58.80 6.46
CA SER A 259 6.47 58.40 6.99
C SER A 259 6.96 58.99 8.32
N CYS A 260 7.78 58.36 9.15
CA CYS A 260 8.70 57.22 9.17
C CYS A 260 8.75 56.79 10.67
N MET A 261 9.33 55.69 11.13
CA MET A 261 10.47 54.87 10.70
C MET A 261 10.31 53.51 11.37
#